data_AF-A0A9R0R199-F1
#
_entry.id   AF-A0A9R0R199-F1
#
_cell.length_a   1.000
_cell.length_b   1.000
_cell.length_c   1.000
_cell.angle_alpha   90.00
_cell.angle_beta   90.00
_cell.angle_gamma   90.00
#
_symmetry.space_group_name_H-M   'P 1'
#
loop_
_entity.id
_entity.type
_entity.pdbx_description
1 polymer ?
#
loop_
_entity_poly.entity_id
_entity_poly.type
_entity_poly.pdbx_seq_one_letter_code
_entity_poly.pdbx_strand_id
1 'polypeptide(L)'
;MRPAPPHTHESTPGPAETTDPAAGRTQHPPPGAGGDGGEGPPDRISDLPDAVLGEIIFLLPTMEGARTQALASRWRHLWRTAPLNLDCRGIPGNLPGAILSAHGGPVHRLCLPSLLLQYRADVAGTWLRSPSLDTLQELEFYLELPITYRFSFSRLQLLQPPPASIFRFSSTLRVATISQCHLPDNTVETLQFPLLNKLALVEVKISEGSLQSIITSGCPALESLLLRTSFDIRGLRINSPILKSIGVHSRFVELIIQDAPSLERLLCLRMDMRMRVSVLSAPRLATLGYISQDSQDSKIMFGSTVIQEIVRC
;
A
#
# COMPACT_ATOMS: atom_id res chain seq x y z
N MET A 1 -4.12 -68.21 -42.33
CA MET A 1 -5.47 -68.83 -42.41
C MET A 1 -6.50 -67.70 -42.24
N ARG A 2 -7.13 -67.26 -43.33
CA ARG A 2 -8.48 -66.62 -43.32
C ARG A 2 -9.52 -67.71 -42.97
N PRO A 3 -10.79 -67.42 -42.59
CA PRO A 3 -11.57 -66.21 -42.88
C PRO A 3 -12.36 -65.60 -41.69
N ALA A 4 -13.05 -64.50 -42.03
CA ALA A 4 -13.94 -63.66 -41.22
C ALA A 4 -15.44 -64.07 -41.43
N PRO A 5 -16.43 -63.15 -41.40
CA PRO A 5 -17.32 -62.67 -40.32
C PRO A 5 -18.81 -63.04 -40.71
N PRO A 6 -19.90 -62.23 -40.59
CA PRO A 6 -20.26 -61.02 -39.83
C PRO A 6 -21.67 -61.05 -39.19
N HIS A 7 -22.09 -59.96 -38.53
CA HIS A 7 -23.35 -59.30 -38.91
C HIS A 7 -23.21 -57.78 -38.79
N THR A 8 -23.30 -57.18 -39.97
CA THR A 8 -23.48 -55.77 -40.33
C THR A 8 -24.86 -55.26 -39.93
N HIS A 9 -24.97 -53.98 -39.61
CA HIS A 9 -25.88 -53.10 -40.36
C HIS A 9 -25.33 -51.66 -40.35
N GLU A 10 -24.83 -51.26 -41.51
CA GLU A 10 -24.77 -49.88 -42.02
C GLU A 10 -26.19 -49.28 -42.08
N SER A 11 -26.31 -47.96 -41.89
CA SER A 11 -26.47 -47.03 -43.01
C SER A 11 -26.62 -45.58 -42.54
N THR A 12 -26.02 -44.70 -43.34
CA THR A 12 -25.65 -43.30 -43.13
C THR A 12 -26.66 -42.35 -43.86
N PRO A 13 -26.42 -41.04 -44.15
CA PRO A 13 -27.23 -39.92 -43.66
C PRO A 13 -27.85 -38.96 -44.72
N GLY A 14 -28.55 -37.91 -44.26
CA GLY A 14 -28.75 -36.60 -44.93
C GLY A 14 -30.13 -36.36 -45.61
N PRO A 15 -30.52 -35.11 -45.99
CA PRO A 15 -29.85 -33.80 -45.85
C PRO A 15 -30.74 -32.69 -45.23
N ALA A 16 -30.17 -31.48 -45.14
CA ALA A 16 -30.78 -30.23 -44.70
C ALA A 16 -31.77 -29.63 -45.72
N GLU A 17 -32.82 -28.94 -45.25
CA GLU A 17 -33.41 -27.82 -45.99
C GLU A 17 -34.17 -26.84 -45.08
N THR A 18 -33.83 -25.57 -45.29
CA THR A 18 -34.41 -24.31 -44.80
C THR A 18 -35.86 -24.09 -45.21
N THR A 19 -36.69 -23.47 -44.35
CA THR A 19 -37.56 -22.32 -44.72
C THR A 19 -38.39 -21.80 -43.53
N ASP A 20 -38.19 -20.52 -43.20
CA ASP A 20 -39.20 -19.63 -42.60
C ASP A 20 -40.12 -19.12 -43.74
N PRO A 21 -41.39 -18.74 -43.51
CA PRO A 21 -41.63 -17.32 -43.27
C PRO A 21 -42.82 -16.94 -42.33
N ALA A 22 -42.68 -15.69 -41.88
CA ALA A 22 -43.54 -14.82 -41.08
C ALA A 22 -45.04 -14.73 -41.48
N ALA A 23 -45.91 -14.45 -40.49
CA ALA A 23 -46.71 -13.21 -40.44
C ALA A 23 -47.68 -13.15 -39.22
N GLY A 24 -47.70 -12.00 -38.54
CA GLY A 24 -48.94 -11.34 -38.11
C GLY A 24 -49.42 -11.54 -36.66
N ARG A 25 -48.98 -10.68 -35.74
CA ARG A 25 -49.82 -10.27 -34.59
C ARG A 25 -49.45 -8.87 -34.11
N THR A 26 -50.19 -7.89 -34.60
CA THR A 26 -50.31 -6.55 -34.01
C THR A 26 -51.05 -6.66 -32.68
N GLN A 27 -50.41 -6.28 -31.57
CA GLN A 27 -51.08 -6.06 -30.29
C GLN A 27 -50.84 -4.61 -29.86
N HIS A 28 -51.94 -3.86 -29.78
CA HIS A 28 -52.01 -2.55 -29.14
C HIS A 28 -51.63 -2.65 -27.65
N PRO A 29 -50.89 -1.67 -27.08
CA PRO A 29 -50.72 -1.60 -25.64
C PRO A 29 -52.00 -1.07 -24.96
N PRO A 30 -52.33 -1.53 -23.74
CA PRO A 30 -53.49 -1.04 -23.00
C PRO A 30 -53.26 0.41 -22.51
N PRO A 31 -54.32 1.24 -22.43
CA PRO A 31 -54.21 2.63 -22.01
C PRO A 31 -54.22 2.75 -20.48
N GLY A 32 -53.41 3.68 -19.96
CA GLY A 32 -53.66 4.27 -18.65
C GLY A 32 -53.03 3.55 -17.47
N ALA A 33 -51.70 3.51 -17.41
CA ALA A 33 -51.02 3.69 -16.13
C ALA A 33 -50.77 5.19 -15.98
N GLY A 34 -51.71 5.88 -15.33
CA GLY A 34 -51.43 7.21 -14.79
C GLY A 34 -50.31 7.04 -13.78
N GLY A 35 -49.08 7.30 -14.23
CA GLY A 35 -47.92 7.40 -13.36
C GLY A 35 -48.17 8.59 -12.47
N ASP A 36 -48.63 8.30 -11.25
CA ASP A 36 -48.45 9.15 -10.09
C ASP A 36 -46.96 9.47 -10.02
N GLY A 37 -46.60 10.63 -10.58
CA GLY A 37 -45.26 11.19 -10.60
C GLY A 37 -44.93 11.67 -9.21
N GLY A 38 -44.88 10.74 -8.25
CA GLY A 38 -44.31 10.98 -6.94
C GLY A 38 -42.91 11.54 -7.17
N GLU A 39 -42.76 12.85 -6.98
CA GLU A 39 -41.47 13.50 -6.91
C GLU A 39 -40.71 12.81 -5.78
N GLY A 40 -39.90 11.83 -6.17
CA GLY A 40 -38.86 11.31 -5.32
C GLY A 40 -38.02 12.49 -4.83
N PRO A 41 -37.41 12.38 -3.63
CA PRO A 41 -36.59 13.45 -3.09
C PRO A 41 -35.60 13.94 -4.17
N PRO A 42 -35.46 15.27 -4.36
CA PRO A 42 -34.71 15.84 -5.47
C PRO A 42 -33.30 15.27 -5.52
N ASP A 43 -32.86 14.83 -6.70
CA ASP A 43 -31.53 14.29 -6.93
C ASP A 43 -30.47 15.40 -6.92
N ARG A 44 -30.08 15.77 -5.71
CA ARG A 44 -29.08 16.82 -5.46
C ARG A 44 -27.67 16.43 -5.87
N ILE A 45 -27.41 15.14 -6.12
CA ILE A 45 -26.08 14.64 -6.49
C ILE A 45 -25.81 14.93 -7.96
N SER A 46 -26.83 14.81 -8.82
CA SER A 46 -26.73 15.13 -10.24
C SER A 46 -26.43 16.61 -10.52
N ASP A 47 -26.84 17.52 -9.61
CA ASP A 47 -26.62 18.96 -9.73
C ASP A 47 -25.20 19.43 -9.37
N LEU A 48 -24.38 18.56 -8.76
CA LEU A 48 -23.04 18.93 -8.32
C LEU A 48 -22.09 19.17 -9.51
N PRO A 49 -21.15 20.14 -9.43
CA PRO A 49 -20.11 20.34 -10.43
C PRO A 49 -19.14 19.15 -10.55
N ASP A 50 -18.54 18.96 -11.72
CA ASP A 50 -17.60 17.85 -11.99
C ASP A 50 -16.43 17.80 -11.00
N ALA A 51 -15.93 18.97 -10.60
CA ALA A 51 -14.86 19.08 -9.60
C ALA A 51 -15.26 18.44 -8.26
N VAL A 52 -16.49 18.69 -7.79
CA VAL A 52 -17.00 18.14 -6.54
C VAL A 52 -17.23 16.63 -6.67
N LEU A 53 -17.76 16.18 -7.80
CA LEU A 53 -17.93 14.74 -8.07
C LEU A 53 -16.58 14.01 -8.15
N GLY A 54 -15.56 14.66 -8.72
CA GLY A 54 -14.19 14.18 -8.74
C GLY A 54 -13.59 14.05 -7.34
N GLU A 55 -13.82 15.03 -6.46
CA GLU A 55 -13.40 14.95 -5.05
C GLU A 55 -14.14 13.82 -4.30
N ILE A 56 -15.44 13.63 -4.55
CA ILE A 56 -16.18 12.49 -3.99
C ILE A 56 -15.54 11.17 -4.43
N ILE A 57 -15.26 11.03 -5.73
CA ILE A 57 -14.56 9.87 -6.30
C ILE A 57 -13.20 9.64 -5.61
N PHE A 58 -12.42 10.70 -5.41
CA PHE A 58 -11.09 10.65 -4.80
C PHE A 58 -11.13 10.17 -3.34
N LEU A 59 -12.16 10.56 -2.59
CA LEU A 59 -12.34 10.21 -1.18
C LEU A 59 -12.89 8.80 -0.96
N LEU A 60 -13.47 8.18 -1.99
CA LEU A 60 -14.02 6.82 -1.90
C LEU A 60 -12.91 5.75 -1.97
N PRO A 61 -13.06 4.61 -1.27
CA PRO A 61 -12.29 3.41 -1.54
C PRO A 61 -12.35 3.05 -3.03
N THR A 62 -11.26 2.54 -3.59
CA THR A 62 -11.12 2.36 -5.05
C THR A 62 -12.29 1.61 -5.69
N MET A 63 -12.77 0.53 -5.05
CA MET A 63 -13.88 -0.26 -5.58
C MET A 63 -15.23 0.44 -5.46
N GLU A 64 -15.43 1.24 -4.41
CA GLU A 64 -16.66 2.04 -4.23
C GLU A 64 -16.71 3.19 -5.23
N GLY A 65 -15.58 3.87 -5.41
CA GLY A 65 -15.43 4.87 -6.45
C GLY A 65 -15.68 4.29 -7.86
N ALA A 66 -15.14 3.10 -8.17
CA ALA A 66 -15.44 2.41 -9.43
C ALA A 66 -16.92 2.03 -9.59
N ARG A 67 -17.64 1.74 -8.49
CA ARG A 67 -19.09 1.46 -8.52
C ARG A 67 -19.91 2.71 -8.85
N THR A 68 -19.42 3.91 -8.57
CA THR A 68 -20.12 5.16 -8.93
C THR A 68 -20.36 5.29 -10.44
N GLN A 69 -19.59 4.59 -11.27
CA GLN A 69 -19.81 4.54 -12.72
C GLN A 69 -21.19 4.03 -13.13
N ALA A 70 -21.87 3.28 -12.25
CA ALA A 70 -23.22 2.77 -12.48
C ALA A 70 -24.32 3.81 -12.18
N LEU A 71 -23.99 4.92 -11.51
CA LEU A 71 -24.97 5.96 -11.14
C LEU A 71 -25.45 6.75 -12.36
N ALA A 72 -24.51 7.21 -13.20
CA ALA A 72 -24.81 7.83 -14.49
C ALA A 72 -23.59 7.78 -15.42
N SER A 73 -23.82 7.99 -16.73
CA SER A 73 -22.74 8.08 -17.73
C SER A 73 -21.65 9.08 -17.36
N ARG A 74 -22.03 10.22 -16.78
CA ARG A 74 -21.13 11.27 -16.27
C ARG A 74 -20.09 10.73 -15.29
N TRP A 75 -20.51 9.92 -14.31
CA TRP A 75 -19.62 9.31 -13.31
C TRP A 75 -18.62 8.33 -13.93
N ARG A 76 -19.00 7.64 -15.00
CA ARG A 76 -18.09 6.76 -15.75
C ARG A 76 -16.92 7.52 -16.36
N HIS A 77 -17.17 8.71 -16.89
CA HIS A 77 -16.12 9.56 -17.45
C HIS A 77 -15.25 10.15 -16.33
N LEU A 78 -15.88 10.68 -15.29
CA LEU A 78 -15.17 11.27 -14.15
C LEU A 78 -14.25 10.27 -13.44
N TRP A 79 -14.69 9.04 -13.21
CA TRP A 79 -13.83 8.01 -12.62
C TRP A 79 -12.54 7.76 -13.41
N ARG A 80 -12.54 7.97 -14.73
CA ARG A 80 -11.36 7.72 -15.57
C ARG A 80 -10.35 8.87 -15.55
N THR A 81 -10.74 10.05 -15.09
CA THR A 81 -9.93 11.28 -15.18
C THR A 81 -9.69 11.96 -13.83
N ALA A 82 -10.54 11.72 -12.84
CA ALA A 82 -10.40 12.25 -11.49
C ALA A 82 -9.16 11.67 -10.81
N PRO A 83 -8.53 12.41 -9.87
CA PRO A 83 -7.46 11.86 -9.06
C PRO A 83 -7.91 10.60 -8.32
N LEU A 84 -7.01 9.61 -8.17
CA LEU A 84 -7.31 8.36 -7.48
C LEU A 84 -6.43 8.10 -6.27
N ASN A 85 -7.08 7.54 -5.25
CA ASN A 85 -6.45 6.78 -4.18
C ASN A 85 -6.61 5.29 -4.51
N LEU A 86 -5.57 4.69 -5.10
CA LEU A 86 -5.57 3.30 -5.52
C LEU A 86 -5.12 2.39 -4.36
N ASP A 87 -6.10 1.87 -3.61
CA ASP A 87 -5.87 0.91 -2.54
C ASP A 87 -6.15 -0.51 -3.01
N CYS A 88 -5.09 -1.31 -3.15
CA CYS A 88 -5.21 -2.69 -3.66
C CYS A 88 -5.50 -3.73 -2.59
N ARG A 89 -5.85 -3.32 -1.36
CA ARG A 89 -6.35 -4.23 -0.33
C ARG A 89 -7.63 -4.92 -0.79
N GLY A 90 -7.59 -6.25 -0.87
CA GLY A 90 -8.73 -7.06 -1.33
C GLY A 90 -9.01 -6.97 -2.83
N ILE A 91 -8.15 -6.30 -3.61
CA ILE A 91 -8.22 -6.30 -5.08
C ILE A 91 -7.51 -7.57 -5.60
N PRO A 92 -8.18 -8.46 -6.34
CA PRO A 92 -7.58 -9.71 -6.78
C PRO A 92 -6.59 -9.52 -7.94
N GLY A 93 -5.48 -10.23 -7.87
CA GLY A 93 -4.62 -10.54 -9.01
C GLY A 93 -4.03 -9.32 -9.73
N ASN A 94 -4.23 -9.27 -11.05
CA ASN A 94 -3.63 -8.27 -11.94
C ASN A 94 -4.50 -7.02 -12.16
N LEU A 95 -5.66 -6.93 -11.48
CA LEU A 95 -6.60 -5.83 -11.63
C LEU A 95 -5.97 -4.44 -11.34
N PRO A 96 -5.02 -4.26 -10.41
CA PRO A 96 -4.34 -2.96 -10.25
C PRO A 96 -3.64 -2.49 -11.53
N GLY A 97 -3.00 -3.41 -12.27
CA GLY A 97 -2.36 -3.10 -13.55
C GLY A 97 -3.37 -2.71 -14.63
N ALA A 98 -4.55 -3.34 -14.65
CA ALA A 98 -5.63 -2.98 -15.55
C ALA A 98 -6.21 -1.61 -15.22
N ILE A 99 -6.37 -1.28 -13.92
CA ILE A 99 -6.81 0.04 -13.47
C ILE A 99 -5.79 1.11 -13.88
N LEU A 100 -4.49 0.89 -13.60
CA LEU A 100 -3.43 1.82 -13.98
C LEU A 100 -3.33 2.03 -15.50
N SER A 101 -3.65 1.01 -16.30
CA SER A 101 -3.66 1.11 -17.77
C SER A 101 -4.89 1.83 -18.31
N ALA A 102 -6.05 1.65 -17.67
CA ALA A 102 -7.33 2.19 -18.13
C ALA A 102 -7.66 3.59 -17.57
N HIS A 103 -6.94 4.03 -16.54
CA HIS A 103 -7.17 5.29 -15.85
C HIS A 103 -6.23 6.38 -16.37
N GLY A 104 -6.82 7.45 -16.91
CA GLY A 104 -6.08 8.58 -17.50
C GLY A 104 -5.83 9.74 -16.52
N GLY A 105 -6.38 9.69 -15.31
CA GLY A 105 -6.14 10.68 -14.26
C GLY A 105 -4.88 10.39 -13.43
N PRO A 106 -4.47 11.34 -12.57
CA PRO A 106 -3.34 11.16 -11.66
C PRO A 106 -3.69 10.25 -10.47
N VAL A 107 -2.75 9.42 -10.05
CA VAL A 107 -2.86 8.59 -8.85
C VAL A 107 -2.01 9.22 -7.75
N HIS A 108 -2.64 9.70 -6.68
CA HIS A 108 -1.95 10.37 -5.57
C HIS A 108 -1.44 9.39 -4.50
N ARG A 109 -2.22 8.34 -4.24
CA ARG A 109 -1.86 7.27 -3.30
C ARG A 109 -1.93 5.92 -4.00
N LEU A 110 -0.88 5.12 -3.82
CA LEU A 110 -0.79 3.75 -4.33
C LEU A 110 -0.48 2.81 -3.18
N CYS A 111 -1.41 1.90 -2.89
CA CYS A 111 -1.23 0.84 -1.91
C CYS A 111 -1.20 -0.52 -2.61
N LEU A 112 -0.11 -1.26 -2.47
CA LEU A 112 0.15 -2.54 -3.13
C LEU A 112 0.56 -3.61 -2.12
N PRO A 113 0.27 -4.90 -2.34
CA PRO A 113 0.75 -5.94 -1.45
C PRO A 113 2.27 -6.07 -1.52
N SER A 114 2.92 -6.14 -0.36
CA SER A 114 4.38 -6.25 -0.24
C SER A 114 4.97 -7.49 -0.91
N LEU A 115 4.19 -8.57 -0.99
CA LEU A 115 4.58 -9.81 -1.67
C LEU A 115 4.85 -9.62 -3.17
N LEU A 116 4.35 -8.55 -3.80
CA LEU A 116 4.71 -8.20 -5.18
C LEU A 116 6.22 -7.93 -5.32
N LEU A 117 6.84 -7.28 -4.32
CA LEU A 117 8.28 -7.02 -4.34
C LEU A 117 9.09 -8.33 -4.22
N GLN A 118 8.56 -9.32 -3.50
CA GLN A 118 9.24 -10.58 -3.26
C GLN A 118 9.09 -11.57 -4.41
N TYR A 119 7.89 -11.70 -4.98
CA TYR A 119 7.56 -12.77 -5.93
C TYR A 119 7.31 -12.31 -7.36
N ARG A 120 7.03 -11.01 -7.58
CA ARG A 120 6.61 -10.45 -8.88
C ARG A 120 7.18 -9.03 -9.10
N ALA A 121 8.48 -8.87 -8.86
CA ALA A 121 9.16 -7.57 -8.95
C ALA A 121 9.12 -6.96 -10.36
N ASP A 122 9.05 -7.82 -11.39
CA ASP A 122 8.84 -7.45 -12.80
C ASP A 122 7.48 -6.76 -13.03
N VAL A 123 6.42 -7.33 -12.44
CA VAL A 123 5.06 -6.78 -12.49
C VAL A 123 5.00 -5.48 -11.69
N ALA A 124 5.54 -5.48 -10.47
CA ALA A 124 5.62 -4.28 -9.65
C ALA A 124 6.35 -3.16 -10.40
N GLY A 125 7.50 -3.46 -10.99
CA GLY A 125 8.26 -2.50 -11.79
C GLY A 125 7.48 -1.98 -13.00
N THR A 126 6.67 -2.83 -13.64
CA THR A 126 5.82 -2.43 -14.77
C THR A 126 4.71 -1.49 -14.32
N TRP A 127 4.04 -1.78 -13.21
CA TRP A 127 2.98 -0.91 -12.67
C TRP A 127 3.53 0.44 -12.23
N LEU A 128 4.69 0.46 -11.56
CA LEU A 128 5.34 1.70 -11.12
C LEU A 128 5.86 2.57 -12.26
N ARG A 129 5.96 2.04 -13.49
CA ARG A 129 6.27 2.83 -14.70
C ARG A 129 5.04 3.49 -15.33
N SER A 130 3.85 3.27 -14.79
CA SER A 130 2.64 3.92 -15.32
C SER A 130 2.75 5.45 -15.24
N PRO A 131 2.39 6.20 -16.31
CA PRO A 131 2.40 7.66 -16.31
C PRO A 131 1.40 8.25 -15.32
N SER A 132 0.34 7.52 -14.96
CA SER A 132 -0.65 7.97 -13.98
C SER A 132 -0.02 8.18 -12.59
N LEU A 133 1.17 7.64 -12.33
CA LEU A 133 1.89 7.75 -11.06
C LEU A 133 2.91 8.89 -11.03
N ASP A 134 3.01 9.72 -12.08
CA ASP A 134 4.05 10.76 -12.18
C ASP A 134 3.94 11.83 -11.07
N THR A 135 2.78 11.96 -10.45
CA THR A 135 2.52 12.89 -9.33
C THR A 135 2.23 12.16 -8.00
N LEU A 136 2.66 10.90 -7.89
CA LEU A 136 2.43 10.07 -6.71
C LEU A 136 3.06 10.68 -5.47
N GLN A 137 2.26 10.85 -4.42
CA GLN A 137 2.69 11.43 -3.14
C GLN A 137 2.78 10.39 -2.03
N GLU A 138 1.97 9.32 -2.12
CA GLU A 138 1.94 8.27 -1.11
C GLU A 138 2.10 6.89 -1.73
N LEU A 139 3.12 6.14 -1.27
CA LEU A 139 3.40 4.78 -1.71
C LEU A 139 3.43 3.85 -0.51
N GLU A 140 2.59 2.82 -0.52
CA GLU A 140 2.50 1.85 0.57
C GLU A 140 2.57 0.43 0.05
N PHE A 141 3.54 -0.34 0.54
CA PHE A 141 3.57 -1.79 0.41
C PHE A 141 3.03 -2.41 1.70
N TYR A 142 1.78 -2.90 1.68
CA TYR A 142 1.11 -3.44 2.87
C TYR A 142 1.31 -4.95 3.03
N LEU A 143 1.27 -5.45 4.26
CA LEU A 143 1.33 -6.87 4.56
C LEU A 143 -0.06 -7.51 4.45
N GLU A 144 -0.23 -8.54 3.60
CA GLU A 144 -1.51 -9.25 3.43
C GLU A 144 -1.86 -10.21 4.58
N LEU A 145 -0.87 -10.67 5.36
CA LEU A 145 -1.07 -11.72 6.36
C LEU A 145 -1.05 -11.15 7.80
N PRO A 146 -1.96 -11.62 8.69
CA PRO A 146 -1.91 -11.26 10.11
C PRO A 146 -0.60 -11.65 10.78
N ILE A 147 -0.14 -10.78 11.69
CA ILE A 147 1.16 -10.77 12.38
C ILE A 147 1.43 -12.05 13.23
N THR A 148 0.45 -12.95 13.38
CA THR A 148 0.58 -14.18 14.17
C THR A 148 1.46 -15.23 13.51
N TYR A 149 1.59 -15.21 12.18
CA TYR A 149 2.62 -15.97 11.50
C TYR A 149 3.92 -15.17 11.57
N ARG A 150 4.75 -15.50 12.56
CA ARG A 150 6.15 -15.06 12.58
C ARG A 150 6.72 -15.22 11.18
N PHE A 151 7.14 -14.13 10.55
CA PHE A 151 7.90 -14.20 9.31
C PHE A 151 9.14 -15.05 9.62
N SER A 152 9.10 -16.35 9.26
CA SER A 152 10.16 -17.28 9.60
C SER A 152 11.46 -16.74 9.02
N PHE A 153 12.54 -16.76 9.80
CA PHE A 153 13.87 -16.31 9.37
C PHE A 153 14.29 -16.89 8.02
N SER A 154 13.80 -18.08 7.68
CA SER A 154 14.01 -18.75 6.39
C SER A 154 13.52 -17.92 5.18
N ARG A 155 12.44 -17.13 5.32
CA ARG A 155 11.91 -16.26 4.25
C ARG A 155 12.72 -14.98 4.04
N LEU A 156 13.60 -14.62 4.98
CA LEU A 156 14.46 -13.43 4.88
C LEU A 156 15.58 -13.59 3.84
N GLN A 157 16.01 -14.84 3.61
CA GLN A 157 17.04 -15.16 2.62
C GLN A 157 16.55 -14.96 1.18
N LEU A 158 15.23 -14.81 0.97
CA LEU A 158 14.62 -14.61 -0.34
C LEU A 158 14.27 -13.15 -0.63
N LEU A 159 14.54 -12.21 0.28
CA LEU A 159 14.23 -10.79 0.09
C LEU A 159 15.03 -10.25 -1.10
N GLN A 160 14.30 -9.72 -2.08
CA GLN A 160 14.87 -9.11 -3.28
C GLN A 160 14.97 -7.59 -3.09
N PRO A 161 15.89 -6.93 -3.82
CA PRO A 161 15.90 -5.48 -3.89
C PRO A 161 14.64 -4.93 -4.55
N PRO A 162 14.15 -3.76 -4.11
CA PRO A 162 13.02 -3.11 -4.77
C PRO A 162 13.36 -2.79 -6.24
N PRO A 163 12.36 -2.77 -7.13
CA PRO A 163 12.58 -2.35 -8.50
C PRO A 163 13.00 -0.86 -8.53
N ALA A 164 13.96 -0.53 -9.39
CA ALA A 164 14.51 0.83 -9.52
C ALA A 164 13.44 1.89 -9.86
N SER A 165 12.29 1.47 -10.41
CA SER A 165 11.14 2.34 -10.68
C SER A 165 10.59 3.04 -9.43
N ILE A 166 10.83 2.54 -8.22
CA ILE A 166 10.44 3.24 -6.98
C ILE A 166 11.16 4.59 -6.85
N PHE A 167 12.39 4.73 -7.35
CA PHE A 167 13.17 5.96 -7.25
C PHE A 167 12.65 7.08 -8.16
N ARG A 168 11.78 6.76 -9.13
CA ARG A 168 11.15 7.75 -10.01
C ARG A 168 10.36 8.79 -9.23
N PHE A 169 9.82 8.42 -8.07
CA PHE A 169 8.99 9.30 -7.23
C PHE A 169 9.83 10.16 -6.27
N SER A 170 11.16 10.20 -6.44
CA SER A 170 12.10 10.98 -5.63
C SER A 170 11.60 12.39 -5.29
N SER A 171 11.16 13.14 -6.30
CA SER A 171 10.77 14.55 -6.16
C SER A 171 9.32 14.79 -5.74
N THR A 172 8.49 13.75 -5.64
CA THR A 172 7.04 13.89 -5.38
C THR A 172 6.59 13.21 -4.10
N LEU A 173 7.30 12.16 -3.67
CA LEU A 173 6.88 11.31 -2.57
C LEU A 173 6.98 12.02 -1.22
N ARG A 174 5.89 11.97 -0.45
CA ARG A 174 5.74 12.57 0.88
C ARG A 174 5.60 11.51 1.96
N VAL A 175 4.92 10.41 1.64
CA VAL A 175 4.69 9.28 2.54
C VAL A 175 5.11 7.99 1.85
N ALA A 176 5.94 7.19 2.51
CA ALA A 176 6.40 5.91 2.00
C ALA A 176 6.31 4.83 3.08
N THR A 177 5.72 3.70 2.75
CA THR A 177 5.86 2.45 3.51
C THR A 177 6.48 1.40 2.61
N ILE A 178 7.72 1.04 2.89
CA ILE A 178 8.46 0.00 2.17
C ILE A 178 8.47 -1.24 3.05
N SER A 179 8.05 -2.37 2.48
CA SER A 179 7.88 -3.61 3.24
C SER A 179 8.46 -4.82 2.51
N GLN A 180 9.00 -5.77 3.27
CA GLN A 180 9.44 -7.10 2.77
C GLN A 180 10.36 -7.03 1.55
N CYS A 181 11.41 -6.20 1.63
CA CYS A 181 12.46 -6.15 0.62
C CYS A 181 13.85 -6.02 1.27
N HIS A 182 14.90 -6.16 0.45
CA HIS A 182 16.28 -5.88 0.85
C HIS A 182 16.70 -4.53 0.25
N LEU A 183 17.14 -3.58 1.08
CA LEU A 183 17.71 -2.33 0.62
C LEU A 183 19.25 -2.44 0.68
N PRO A 184 19.93 -2.76 -0.44
CA PRO A 184 21.38 -2.84 -0.45
C PRO A 184 22.02 -1.45 -0.38
N ASP A 185 23.23 -1.38 0.17
CA ASP A 185 23.87 -0.11 0.51
C ASP A 185 24.05 0.81 -0.70
N ASN A 186 24.46 0.26 -1.85
CA ASN A 186 24.63 1.00 -3.11
C ASN A 186 23.35 1.69 -3.60
N THR A 187 22.18 1.11 -3.33
CA THR A 187 20.89 1.66 -3.71
C THR A 187 20.53 2.82 -2.80
N VAL A 188 20.92 2.75 -1.53
CA VAL A 188 20.65 3.79 -0.54
C VAL A 188 21.58 5.00 -0.70
N GLU A 189 22.82 4.81 -1.16
CA GLU A 189 23.75 5.91 -1.44
C GLU A 189 23.23 6.88 -2.52
N THR A 190 22.42 6.39 -3.44
CA THR A 190 21.82 7.18 -4.54
C THR A 190 20.39 7.65 -4.22
N LEU A 191 19.86 7.25 -3.06
CA LEU A 191 18.48 7.47 -2.68
C LEU A 191 18.30 8.90 -2.15
N GLN A 192 17.51 9.69 -2.88
CA GLN A 192 17.12 11.03 -2.48
C GLN A 192 15.60 11.16 -2.53
N PHE A 193 14.96 11.50 -1.41
CA PHE A 193 13.55 11.88 -1.37
C PHE A 193 13.39 13.20 -0.61
N PRO A 194 13.62 14.34 -1.28
CA PRO A 194 13.64 15.66 -0.63
C PRO A 194 12.32 16.06 0.04
N LEU A 195 11.18 15.52 -0.39
CA LEU A 195 9.85 15.87 0.16
C LEU A 195 9.29 14.84 1.14
N LEU A 196 10.01 13.73 1.38
CA LEU A 196 9.52 12.62 2.18
C LEU A 196 9.53 12.98 3.67
N ASN A 197 8.34 13.11 4.24
CA ASN A 197 8.15 13.48 5.65
C ASN A 197 7.75 12.30 6.54
N LYS A 198 7.23 11.22 5.96
CA LYS A 198 6.85 9.99 6.68
C LYS A 198 7.45 8.79 5.97
N LEU A 199 8.28 8.03 6.69
CA LEU A 199 8.85 6.77 6.22
C LEU A 199 8.54 5.66 7.20
N ALA A 200 8.00 4.55 6.69
CA ALA A 200 7.89 3.30 7.42
C ALA A 200 8.68 2.20 6.69
N LEU A 201 9.54 1.52 7.43
CA LEU A 201 10.28 0.35 6.98
C LEU A 201 9.79 -0.87 7.77
N VAL A 202 9.15 -1.82 7.09
CA VAL A 202 8.50 -2.98 7.73
C VAL A 202 9.06 -4.29 7.19
N GLU A 203 9.71 -5.08 8.02
CA GLU A 203 10.34 -6.34 7.61
C GLU A 203 11.33 -6.11 6.44
N VAL A 204 12.07 -4.99 6.48
CA VAL A 204 13.08 -4.62 5.49
C VAL A 204 14.47 -5.01 5.98
N LYS A 205 15.25 -5.69 5.14
CA LYS A 205 16.68 -5.94 5.41
C LYS A 205 17.48 -4.74 4.93
N ILE A 206 18.18 -4.06 5.84
CA ILE A 206 18.98 -2.86 5.57
C ILE A 206 20.14 -2.81 6.58
N SER A 207 21.31 -2.32 6.16
CA SER A 207 22.45 -2.12 7.06
C SER A 207 22.22 -0.91 7.99
N GLU A 208 22.94 -0.88 9.12
CA GLU A 208 22.93 0.28 10.03
C GLU A 208 23.37 1.56 9.32
N GLY A 209 24.45 1.49 8.53
CA GLY A 209 25.00 2.62 7.78
C GLY A 209 24.01 3.18 6.74
N SER A 210 23.33 2.32 6.00
CA SER A 210 22.31 2.76 5.04
C SER A 210 21.10 3.38 5.73
N LEU A 211 20.64 2.83 6.86
CA LEU A 211 19.56 3.45 7.61
C LEU A 211 19.98 4.85 8.13
N GLN A 212 21.21 5.01 8.60
CA GLN A 212 21.74 6.33 8.96
C GLN A 212 21.76 7.29 7.76
N SER A 213 22.19 6.83 6.59
CA SER A 213 22.20 7.62 5.36
C SER A 213 20.80 8.13 5.00
N ILE A 214 19.78 7.26 5.08
CA ILE A 214 18.39 7.67 4.84
C ILE A 214 17.94 8.77 5.80
N ILE A 215 18.26 8.64 7.09
CA ILE A 215 17.83 9.57 8.15
C ILE A 215 18.55 10.91 8.05
N THR A 216 19.84 10.91 7.69
CA THR A 216 20.71 12.11 7.77
C THR A 216 20.81 12.87 6.45
N SER A 217 20.87 12.19 5.31
CA SER A 217 21.12 12.81 4.01
C SER A 217 20.06 12.46 2.95
N GLY A 218 19.52 11.24 2.96
CA GLY A 218 18.60 10.78 1.92
C GLY A 218 17.21 11.42 1.97
N CYS A 219 16.69 11.72 3.17
CA CYS A 219 15.34 12.24 3.39
C CYS A 219 15.37 13.51 4.28
N PRO A 220 15.76 14.68 3.73
CA PRO A 220 15.96 15.90 4.51
C PRO A 220 14.68 16.56 5.05
N ALA A 221 13.49 16.03 4.72
CA ALA A 221 12.21 16.49 5.25
C ALA A 221 11.57 15.50 6.23
N LEU A 222 12.30 14.45 6.64
CA LEU A 222 11.75 13.32 7.39
C LEU A 222 11.36 13.70 8.83
N GLU A 223 10.05 13.84 9.06
CA GLU A 223 9.49 14.18 10.37
C GLU A 223 9.06 12.95 11.18
N SER A 224 8.73 11.85 10.51
CA SER A 224 8.25 10.63 11.17
C SER A 224 8.87 9.37 10.57
N LEU A 225 9.51 8.57 11.43
CA LEU A 225 10.12 7.31 11.06
C LEU A 225 9.48 6.16 11.84
N LEU A 226 9.03 5.11 11.14
CA LEU A 226 8.58 3.87 11.75
C LEU A 226 9.50 2.72 11.31
N LEU A 227 10.11 2.03 12.26
CA LEU A 227 10.96 0.87 12.03
C LEU A 227 10.30 -0.36 12.64
N ARG A 228 9.88 -1.29 11.80
CA ARG A 228 9.36 -2.58 12.25
C ARG A 228 10.22 -3.70 11.68
N THR A 229 10.82 -4.47 12.59
CA THR A 229 11.58 -5.71 12.33
C THR A 229 12.64 -5.56 11.23
N SER A 230 13.43 -4.48 11.25
CA SER A 230 14.58 -4.35 10.37
C SER A 230 15.73 -5.23 10.87
N PHE A 231 16.28 -6.03 9.96
CA PHE A 231 17.26 -7.09 10.28
C PHE A 231 18.69 -6.54 10.38
N ASP A 232 19.57 -7.28 11.05
CA ASP A 232 21.03 -7.04 11.14
C ASP A 232 21.52 -5.79 11.90
N ILE A 233 20.63 -4.89 12.33
CA ILE A 233 21.01 -3.73 13.15
C ILE A 233 21.12 -4.16 14.62
N ARG A 234 22.28 -3.94 15.23
CA ARG A 234 22.50 -4.20 16.66
C ARG A 234 22.32 -2.95 17.50
N GLY A 235 22.81 -1.82 17.02
CA GLY A 235 22.64 -0.50 17.62
C GLY A 235 22.04 0.46 16.59
N LEU A 236 21.14 1.34 17.02
CA LEU A 236 20.63 2.41 16.17
C LEU A 236 20.90 3.74 16.85
N ARG A 237 21.67 4.61 16.21
CA ARG A 237 21.87 5.99 16.67
C ARG A 237 20.94 6.91 15.89
N ILE A 238 20.25 7.82 16.56
CA ILE A 238 19.42 8.82 15.90
C ILE A 238 20.07 10.18 16.11
N ASN A 239 20.47 10.77 15.00
CA ASN A 239 20.95 12.14 14.92
C ASN A 239 20.15 12.83 13.81
N SER A 240 19.13 13.59 14.21
CA SER A 240 18.26 14.28 13.25
C SER A 240 17.67 15.53 13.87
N PRO A 241 17.94 16.73 13.30
CA PRO A 241 17.44 17.98 13.85
C PRO A 241 15.94 18.20 13.63
N ILE A 242 15.32 17.46 12.70
CA ILE A 242 13.95 17.68 12.23
C ILE A 242 12.97 16.57 12.63
N LEU A 243 13.47 15.38 12.97
CA LEU A 243 12.63 14.22 13.24
C LEU A 243 11.78 14.49 14.48
N LYS A 244 10.45 14.48 14.32
CA LYS A 244 9.48 14.73 15.39
C LYS A 244 8.98 13.45 16.05
N SER A 245 8.95 12.35 15.29
CA SER A 245 8.37 11.09 15.72
C SER A 245 9.22 9.91 15.29
N ILE A 246 9.51 9.01 16.22
CA ILE A 246 10.10 7.71 15.90
C ILE A 246 9.32 6.58 16.56
N GLY A 247 8.92 5.59 15.76
CA GLY A 247 8.33 4.35 16.22
C GLY A 247 9.28 3.18 15.96
N VAL A 248 9.53 2.36 16.96
CA VAL A 248 10.40 1.19 16.85
C VAL A 248 9.68 -0.04 17.38
N HIS A 249 9.54 -1.04 16.50
CA HIS A 249 9.16 -2.41 16.80
C HIS A 249 10.27 -3.31 16.25
N SER A 250 11.40 -3.39 16.95
CA SER A 250 12.55 -4.13 16.44
C SER A 250 13.28 -4.85 17.56
N ARG A 251 14.20 -5.74 17.18
CA ARG A 251 15.02 -6.54 18.09
C ARG A 251 16.45 -5.98 18.21
N PHE A 252 16.61 -4.67 18.05
CA PHE A 252 17.90 -4.04 18.26
C PHE A 252 18.31 -4.21 19.72
N VAL A 253 19.62 -4.32 19.96
CA VAL A 253 20.16 -4.37 21.33
C VAL A 253 20.18 -2.97 21.94
N GLU A 254 20.39 -1.94 21.13
CA GLU A 254 20.57 -0.58 21.64
C GLU A 254 19.96 0.47 20.69
N LEU A 255 19.24 1.45 21.25
CA LEU A 255 18.73 2.63 20.55
C LEU A 255 19.25 3.86 21.29
N ILE A 256 20.02 4.71 20.63
CA ILE A 256 20.61 5.92 21.20
C ILE A 256 20.07 7.13 20.45
N ILE A 257 19.29 7.97 21.11
CA ILE A 257 18.94 9.29 20.60
C ILE A 257 20.08 10.23 20.98
N GLN A 258 20.99 10.49 20.04
CA GLN A 258 22.21 11.25 20.30
C GLN A 258 21.95 12.74 20.31
N ASP A 259 21.37 13.26 19.23
CA ASP A 259 20.93 14.66 19.14
C ASP A 259 19.69 14.76 18.25
N ALA A 260 18.55 15.03 18.88
CA ALA A 260 17.27 15.15 18.19
C ALA A 260 16.43 16.29 18.78
N PRO A 261 16.80 17.56 18.52
CA PRO A 261 16.18 18.75 19.13
C PRO A 261 14.68 18.90 18.84
N SER A 262 14.20 18.38 17.71
CA SER A 262 12.78 18.44 17.33
C SER A 262 11.97 17.20 17.72
N LEU A 263 12.59 16.19 18.36
CA LEU A 263 11.91 14.93 18.66
C LEU A 263 10.86 15.14 19.76
N GLU A 264 9.60 14.88 19.42
CA GLU A 264 8.45 15.04 20.31
C GLU A 264 7.92 13.70 20.81
N ARG A 265 8.02 12.65 19.98
CA ARG A 265 7.43 11.34 20.25
C ARG A 265 8.41 10.19 19.97
N LEU A 266 8.64 9.36 20.98
CA LEU A 266 9.37 8.10 20.89
C LEU A 266 8.42 6.97 21.28
N LEU A 267 8.10 6.08 20.34
CA LEU A 267 7.17 4.97 20.53
C LEU A 267 7.93 3.65 20.41
N CYS A 268 7.99 2.89 21.49
CA CYS A 268 8.57 1.55 21.52
C CYS A 268 7.44 0.52 21.57
N LEU A 269 7.09 -0.01 20.40
CA LEU A 269 5.88 -0.80 20.16
C LEU A 269 6.04 -2.29 20.53
N ARG A 270 7.29 -2.76 20.68
CA ARG A 270 7.64 -4.05 21.30
C ARG A 270 9.14 -4.02 21.63
N MET A 271 9.48 -4.28 22.89
CA MET A 271 10.87 -4.51 23.31
C MET A 271 11.16 -6.00 23.29
N ASP A 272 12.27 -6.41 22.68
CA ASP A 272 12.87 -7.72 22.97
C ASP A 272 13.64 -7.62 24.31
N MET A 273 13.83 -8.74 24.99
CA MET A 273 14.29 -8.90 26.38
C MET A 273 15.69 -8.31 26.73
N ARG A 274 16.29 -7.50 25.85
CA ARG A 274 17.65 -6.92 26.00
C ARG A 274 17.82 -5.53 25.40
N MET A 275 16.75 -4.89 24.90
CA MET A 275 16.85 -3.59 24.26
C MET A 275 17.13 -2.49 25.30
N ARG A 276 18.21 -1.73 25.09
CA ARG A 276 18.53 -0.52 25.87
C ARG A 276 18.17 0.71 25.06
N VAL A 277 17.44 1.64 25.66
CA VAL A 277 17.16 2.95 25.04
C VAL A 277 17.89 4.02 25.82
N SER A 278 18.70 4.83 25.15
CA SER A 278 19.46 5.93 25.75
C SER A 278 19.11 7.23 25.03
N VAL A 279 18.62 8.24 25.75
CA VAL A 279 18.32 9.56 25.20
C VAL A 279 19.35 10.54 25.77
N LEU A 280 20.29 10.99 24.93
CA LEU A 280 21.33 11.93 25.30
C LEU A 280 20.83 13.38 25.18
N SER A 281 20.25 13.74 24.03
CA SER A 281 19.68 15.07 23.76
C SER A 281 18.39 14.95 22.94
N ALA A 282 17.26 15.27 23.56
CA ALA A 282 15.94 15.38 22.93
C ALA A 282 15.05 16.35 23.73
N PRO A 283 15.37 17.67 23.75
CA PRO A 283 14.73 18.66 24.61
C PRO A 283 13.21 18.81 24.43
N ARG A 284 12.67 18.45 23.25
CA ARG A 284 11.23 18.54 22.95
C ARG A 284 10.47 17.24 23.19
N LEU A 285 11.12 16.19 23.72
CA LEU A 285 10.50 14.88 23.86
C LEU A 285 9.39 14.95 24.91
N ALA A 286 8.14 14.87 24.46
CA ALA A 286 6.95 14.99 25.29
C ALA A 286 6.20 13.66 25.45
N THR A 287 6.31 12.75 24.48
CA THR A 287 5.65 11.46 24.50
C THR A 287 6.66 10.33 24.44
N LEU A 288 6.60 9.46 25.44
CA LEU A 288 7.25 8.16 25.42
C LEU A 288 6.17 7.10 25.50
N GLY A 289 5.88 6.45 24.37
CA GLY A 289 4.89 5.39 24.29
C GLY A 289 5.55 4.04 24.44
N TYR A 290 5.05 3.21 25.34
CA TYR A 290 5.54 1.86 25.57
C TYR A 290 4.38 0.87 25.45
N ILE A 291 4.53 -0.09 24.55
CA ILE A 291 3.59 -1.21 24.44
C ILE A 291 4.43 -2.48 24.61
N SER A 292 4.51 -3.01 25.83
CA SER A 292 4.93 -4.40 26.03
C SER A 292 3.82 -5.20 26.68
N GLN A 293 3.65 -6.41 26.15
CA GLN A 293 2.84 -7.44 26.77
C GLN A 293 3.63 -8.28 27.77
N ASP A 294 4.98 -8.17 27.81
CA ASP A 294 5.81 -9.00 28.65
C ASP A 294 7.09 -8.30 29.13
N SER A 295 7.31 -8.41 30.45
CA SER A 295 8.60 -8.48 31.17
C SER A 295 9.28 -7.23 31.75
N GLN A 296 9.95 -7.49 32.88
CA GLN A 296 10.39 -6.57 33.94
C GLN A 296 11.83 -6.03 33.80
N ASP A 297 12.52 -6.23 32.65
CA ASP A 297 13.97 -5.94 32.53
C ASP A 297 14.35 -4.89 31.45
N SER A 298 13.38 -4.19 30.85
CA SER A 298 13.67 -3.13 29.88
C SER A 298 14.20 -1.87 30.58
N LYS A 299 15.36 -1.34 30.14
CA LYS A 299 15.97 -0.12 30.72
C LYS A 299 15.91 1.04 29.72
N ILE A 300 15.28 2.13 30.13
CA ILE A 300 15.28 3.41 29.40
C ILE A 300 16.15 4.39 30.19
N MET A 301 17.14 4.99 29.55
CA MET A 301 18.06 5.95 30.17
C MET A 301 17.90 7.32 29.52
N PHE A 302 17.86 8.37 30.34
CA PHE A 302 17.85 9.77 29.93
C PHE A 302 19.09 10.46 30.52
N GLY A 303 20.05 10.82 29.67
CA GLY A 303 21.35 11.32 30.11
C GLY A 303 22.04 10.31 31.04
N SER A 304 22.37 10.74 32.26
CA SER A 304 22.91 9.88 33.33
C SER A 304 21.84 9.19 34.20
N THR A 305 20.56 9.47 33.96
CA THR A 305 19.45 8.98 34.78
C THR A 305 18.83 7.74 34.15
N VAL A 306 18.82 6.62 34.88
CA VAL A 306 18.15 5.38 34.45
C VAL A 306 16.71 5.43 34.94
N ILE A 307 15.74 5.48 34.02
CA ILE A 307 14.32 5.32 34.36
C ILE A 307 14.01 3.83 34.23
N GLN A 308 13.90 3.15 35.38
CA GLN A 308 13.70 1.70 35.45
C GLN A 308 12.22 1.28 35.34
N GLU A 309 11.27 2.18 35.53
CA GLU A 309 9.84 1.91 35.31
C GLU A 309 9.11 3.18 34.87
N ILE A 310 8.33 3.08 33.80
CA ILE A 310 7.33 4.09 33.44
C ILE A 310 5.98 3.38 33.42
N VAL A 311 5.05 3.93 34.19
CA VAL A 311 3.73 3.38 34.47
C VAL A 311 2.94 3.20 33.18
N ARG A 312 2.29 2.05 33.05
CA ARG A 312 1.39 1.67 31.96
C ARG A 312 0.24 2.69 31.85
N CYS A 313 0.00 3.23 30.65
CA CYS A 313 -1.32 3.76 30.29
C CYS A 313 -2.22 2.62 29.83
#